data_AF-C0R9B0-F1
#
_entry.id   AF-C0R9B0-F1
#
_cell.length_a   1.000
_cell.length_b   1.000
_cell.length_c   1.000
_cell.angle_alpha   90.00
_cell.angle_beta   90.00
_cell.angle_gamma   90.00
#
_symmetry.space_group_name_H-M   'P 1'
#
loop_
_entity.id
_entity.type
_entity.pdbx_description
1 polymer ?
#
loop_
_entity_poly.entity_id
_entity_poly.type
_entity_poly.pdbx_seq_one_letter_code
_entity_poly.pdbx_strand_id
1 'polypeptide(L)'
;MSNLAYKAYNIESIKNEFLKIGLNKEEIDFVFIHNNNYNFEFLKERLIDVERNLRKDLNMGNRLIHFMTLTAAILGPILNALFMRYLQFIK
;
A
#
# COMPACT_ATOMS: atom_id res chain seq x y z
N MET A 1 -5.43 -6.91 -29.25
CA MET A 1 -4.93 -5.94 -28.25
C MET A 1 -4.53 -4.69 -29.01
N SER A 2 -5.36 -3.64 -28.96
CA SER A 2 -5.09 -2.36 -29.60
C SER A 2 -4.03 -1.61 -28.78
N ASN A 3 -2.90 -1.33 -29.42
CA ASN A 3 -1.81 -0.55 -28.86
C ASN A 3 -2.33 0.89 -28.60
N LEU A 4 -2.59 1.26 -27.34
CA LEU A 4 -2.84 2.66 -26.97
C LEU A 4 -1.51 3.40 -27.09
N ALA A 5 -1.20 3.88 -28.29
CA ALA A 5 -0.10 4.80 -28.50
C ALA A 5 -0.39 6.05 -27.66
N TYR A 6 0.33 6.20 -26.55
CA TYR A 6 0.26 7.39 -25.71
C TYR A 6 0.78 8.56 -26.53
N LYS A 7 -0.13 9.32 -27.15
CA LYS A 7 0.22 10.54 -27.87
C LYS A 7 0.54 11.59 -26.81
N ALA A 8 1.83 11.85 -26.61
CA ALA A 8 2.27 12.94 -25.75
C ALA A 8 1.92 14.27 -26.44
N TYR A 9 0.82 14.88 -26.04
CA TYR A 9 0.46 16.22 -26.49
C TYR A 9 1.21 17.26 -25.65
N ASN A 10 1.84 18.23 -26.31
CA ASN A 10 2.38 19.39 -25.61
C ASN A 10 1.21 20.19 -24.98
N ILE A 11 1.43 20.74 -23.79
CA ILE A 11 0.50 21.58 -23.03
C ILE A 11 -0.13 22.65 -23.93
N GLU A 12 0.66 23.28 -24.80
CA GLU A 12 0.17 24.31 -25.73
C GLU A 12 -0.84 23.77 -26.74
N SER A 13 -0.66 22.53 -27.22
CA SER A 13 -1.62 21.87 -28.12
C SER A 13 -2.94 21.61 -27.41
N ILE A 14 -2.86 21.19 -26.15
CA ILE A 14 -4.04 20.89 -25.32
C ILE A 14 -4.81 22.18 -25.00
N LYS A 15 -4.12 23.26 -24.64
CA LYS A 15 -4.73 24.58 -24.44
C LYS A 15 -5.47 25.06 -25.69
N ASN A 16 -4.88 24.87 -26.87
CA ASN A 16 -5.50 25.25 -28.14
C ASN A 16 -6.73 24.39 -28.48
N GLU A 17 -6.75 23.10 -28.13
CA GLU A 17 -7.95 22.27 -28.27
C GLU A 17 -9.08 22.73 -27.34
N PHE A 18 -8.74 23.11 -26.11
CA PHE A 18 -9.73 23.65 -25.17
C PHE A 18 -10.34 24.98 -25.63
N LEU A 19 -9.54 25.87 -26.23
CA LEU A 19 -10.04 27.08 -26.88
C LEU A 19 -11.01 26.74 -28.03
N LYS A 20 -10.67 25.73 -28.85
CA LYS A 20 -11.51 25.32 -30.00
C LYS A 20 -12.87 24.76 -29.59
N ILE A 21 -12.98 24.12 -28.43
CA ILE A 21 -14.27 23.62 -27.91
C ILE A 21 -15.08 24.69 -27.17
N GLY A 22 -14.58 25.93 -27.09
CA GLY A 22 -15.32 27.08 -26.59
C GLY A 22 -14.99 27.48 -25.15
N LEU A 23 -13.96 26.92 -24.52
CA LEU A 23 -13.49 27.38 -23.21
C LEU A 23 -12.72 28.69 -23.37
N ASN A 24 -12.87 29.60 -22.40
CA ASN A 24 -12.08 30.82 -22.33
C ASN A 24 -10.74 30.58 -21.63
N LYS A 25 -9.88 31.61 -21.66
CA LYS A 25 -8.51 31.49 -21.17
C LYS A 25 -8.47 31.28 -19.65
N GLU A 26 -9.36 31.91 -18.90
CA GLU A 26 -9.45 31.75 -17.45
C GLU A 26 -9.90 30.32 -17.05
N GLU A 27 -10.85 29.73 -17.78
CA GLU A 27 -11.32 28.36 -17.57
C GLU A 27 -10.23 27.32 -17.88
N ILE A 28 -9.46 27.57 -18.94
CA ILE A 28 -8.31 26.73 -19.29
C ILE A 28 -7.23 26.85 -18.21
N ASP A 29 -6.90 28.06 -17.78
CA ASP A 29 -5.90 28.27 -16.74
C ASP A 29 -6.37 27.68 -15.40
N PHE A 30 -7.67 27.75 -15.08
CA PHE A 30 -8.24 27.07 -13.92
C PHE A 30 -8.05 25.56 -14.00
N VAL A 31 -8.36 24.94 -15.15
CA VAL A 31 -8.15 23.50 -15.37
C VAL A 31 -6.67 23.15 -15.25
N PHE A 32 -5.74 23.95 -15.77
CA PHE A 32 -4.30 23.67 -15.67
C PHE A 32 -3.69 23.95 -14.28
N ILE A 33 -4.15 24.98 -13.57
CA ILE A 33 -3.73 25.32 -12.20
C ILE A 33 -4.27 24.31 -11.19
N HIS A 34 -5.49 23.81 -11.40
CA HIS A 34 -6.15 22.85 -10.49
C HIS A 34 -5.98 21.41 -10.94
N ASN A 35 -5.47 21.16 -12.14
CA ASN A 35 -4.85 19.88 -12.50
C ASN A 35 -3.49 19.79 -11.79
N ASN A 36 -3.57 19.80 -10.46
CA ASN A 36 -2.63 19.16 -9.57
C ASN A 36 -2.75 17.66 -9.83
N ASN A 37 -2.30 17.21 -11.00
CA ASN A 37 -1.77 15.86 -11.10
C ASN A 37 -0.63 15.87 -10.08
N TYR A 38 -0.93 15.45 -8.84
CA TYR A 38 0.02 15.48 -7.72
C TYR A 38 1.34 15.01 -8.29
N ASN A 39 2.33 15.92 -8.29
CA ASN A 39 3.58 15.79 -9.02
C ASN A 39 3.99 14.32 -9.01
N PHE A 40 4.18 13.68 -10.16
CA PHE A 40 4.38 12.22 -10.25
C PHE A 40 5.36 11.70 -9.19
N GLU A 41 6.38 12.51 -8.89
CA GLU A 41 7.35 12.27 -7.82
C GLU A 41 6.74 12.19 -6.41
N PHE A 42 5.80 13.06 -6.05
CA PHE A 42 5.07 13.02 -4.78
C PHE A 42 4.23 11.75 -4.62
N LEU A 43 3.52 11.32 -5.67
CA LEU A 43 2.74 10.07 -5.63
C LEU A 43 3.66 8.85 -5.52
N LYS A 44 4.80 8.88 -6.22
CA LYS A 44 5.83 7.85 -6.16
C LYS A 44 6.46 7.74 -4.76
N GLU A 45 6.82 8.85 -4.12
CA GLU A 45 7.33 8.86 -2.74
C GLU A 45 6.32 8.27 -1.75
N ARG A 46 5.04 8.65 -1.86
CA ARG A 46 3.98 8.07 -1.01
C ARG A 46 3.80 6.57 -1.24
N LEU A 47 3.92 6.11 -2.48
CA LEU A 47 3.82 4.68 -2.81
C LEU A 47 4.98 3.89 -2.19
N ILE A 48 6.20 4.42 -2.28
CA ILE A 48 7.40 3.83 -1.65
C ILE A 48 7.22 3.76 -0.13
N ASP A 49 6.70 4.81 0.49
CA ASP A 49 6.45 4.84 1.93
C ASP A 49 5.41 3.81 2.38
N VAL A 50 4.31 3.68 1.63
CA VAL A 50 3.29 2.67 1.89
C VAL A 50 3.88 1.26 1.74
N GLU A 51 4.64 0.99 0.67
CA GLU A 51 5.30 -0.31 0.46
C GLU A 51 6.25 -0.65 1.62
N ARG A 52 7.06 0.32 2.04
CA ARG A 52 8.02 0.16 3.14
C ARG A 52 7.32 -0.17 4.45
N ASN A 53 6.20 0.49 4.75
CA ASN A 53 5.43 0.24 5.96
C ASN A 53 4.76 -1.14 5.93
N LEU A 54 4.13 -1.53 4.80
CA LEU A 54 3.56 -2.87 4.64
C LEU A 54 4.61 -3.97 4.83
N ARG A 55 5.82 -3.81 4.26
CA ARG A 55 6.92 -4.77 4.46
C ARG A 55 7.33 -4.90 5.92
N LYS A 56 7.36 -3.80 6.67
CA LYS A 56 7.65 -3.82 8.12
C LYS A 56 6.57 -4.56 8.90
N ASP A 57 5.30 -4.27 8.62
CA ASP A 57 4.16 -4.87 9.31
C ASP A 57 4.09 -6.39 9.06
N LEU A 58 4.28 -6.82 7.80
CA LEU A 58 4.35 -8.23 7.43
C LEU A 58 5.53 -8.95 8.11
N ASN A 59 6.70 -8.31 8.17
CA ASN A 59 7.86 -8.87 8.87
C ASN A 59 7.62 -9.00 10.38
N MET A 60 6.93 -8.04 10.99
CA MET A 60 6.56 -8.08 12.41
C MET A 60 5.56 -9.21 12.68
N GLY A 61 4.54 -9.36 11.84
CA GLY A 61 3.59 -10.47 11.91
C GLY A 61 4.29 -11.83 11.79
N ASN A 62 5.20 -12.00 10.84
CA ASN A 62 5.96 -13.24 10.65
C ASN A 62 6.85 -13.57 11.87
N ARG A 63 7.49 -12.56 12.47
CA ARG A 63 8.29 -12.74 13.70
C ARG A 63 7.42 -13.13 14.89
N LEU A 64 6.22 -12.55 15.01
CA LEU A 64 5.28 -12.90 16.08
C LEU A 64 4.80 -14.35 15.96
N ILE A 65 4.44 -14.80 14.75
CA ILE A 65 4.06 -16.19 14.50
C ILE A 65 5.22 -17.13 14.86
N HIS A 66 6.45 -16.81 14.45
CA HIS A 66 7.61 -17.64 14.78
C HIS A 66 7.86 -17.73 16.29
N PHE A 67 7.70 -16.62 17.03
CA PHE A 67 7.81 -16.61 18.49
C PHE A 67 6.70 -17.44 19.15
N MET A 68 5.45 -17.34 18.68
CA MET A 68 4.33 -18.15 19.16
C MET A 68 4.58 -19.64 18.92
N THR A 69 5.07 -20.02 17.74
CA THR A 69 5.42 -21.41 17.44
C THR A 69 6.53 -21.92 18.36
N LEU A 70 7.59 -21.13 18.57
CA LEU A 70 8.69 -21.52 19.45
C LEU A 70 8.23 -21.67 20.91
N THR A 71 7.43 -20.73 21.41
CA THR A 71 6.89 -20.79 22.78
C THR A 71 5.94 -21.96 22.96
N ALA A 72 5.06 -22.25 21.99
CA ALA A 72 4.19 -23.42 22.02
C ALA A 72 4.97 -24.75 22.01
N ALA A 73 6.05 -24.83 21.23
CA ALA A 73 6.90 -26.03 21.18
C ALA A 73 7.61 -26.31 22.51
N ILE A 74 7.99 -25.27 23.26
CA ILE A 74 8.64 -25.39 24.57
C ILE A 74 7.62 -25.63 25.68
N LEU A 75 6.56 -24.82 25.74
CA LEU A 75 5.58 -24.83 26.82
C LEU A 75 4.57 -25.96 26.69
N GLY A 76 4.23 -26.39 25.47
CA GLY A 76 3.24 -27.44 25.22
C GLY A 76 3.54 -28.74 25.96
N PRO A 77 4.74 -29.33 25.83
CA PRO A 77 5.12 -30.53 26.57
C PRO A 77 5.10 -30.34 28.10
N ILE A 78 5.53 -29.17 28.58
CA ILE A 78 5.58 -28.85 30.01
C ILE A 78 4.16 -28.77 30.60
N LEU A 79 3.27 -28.03 29.93
CA LEU A 79 1.87 -27.90 30.32
C LEU A 79 1.18 -29.27 30.28
N ASN A 80 1.42 -30.07 29.24
CA ASN A 80 0.89 -31.43 29.15
C ASN A 80 1.35 -32.32 30.31
N ALA A 81 2.64 -32.28 30.65
CA ALA A 81 3.18 -33.05 31.78
C ALA A 81 2.57 -32.63 33.13
N LEU A 82 2.42 -31.31 33.35
CA LEU A 82 1.79 -30.78 34.56
C LEU A 82 0.31 -31.18 34.66
N PHE A 83 -0.43 -31.10 33.54
CA PHE A 83 -1.83 -31.50 33.48
C PHE A 83 -2.03 -32.98 33.77
N MET A 84 -1.23 -33.85 33.14
CA MET A 84 -1.28 -35.29 33.38
C MET A 84 -0.97 -35.63 34.84
N ARG A 85 0.02 -34.96 35.45
CA ARG A 85 0.33 -35.13 36.87
C ARG A 85 -0.82 -34.67 37.77
N TYR A 86 -1.46 -33.54 37.45
CA TYR A 86 -2.61 -33.04 38.21
C TYR A 86 -3.79 -34.03 38.16
N LEU A 87 -4.10 -34.58 36.98
CA LEU A 87 -5.18 -35.57 36.84
C LEU A 87 -4.94 -36.84 37.66
N GLN A 88 -3.68 -37.25 37.85
CA GLN A 88 -3.34 -38.40 38.71
C GLN A 88 -3.65 -38.15 40.19
N PHE A 89 -3.68 -36.90 40.65
CA PHE A 89 -3.98 -36.57 42.06
C PHE A 89 -5.48 -36.49 42.36
N ILE A 90 -6.31 -36.31 41.33
CA ILE A 90 -7.78 -36.20 41.49
C ILE A 90 -8.45 -37.57 41.33
N LYS A 91 -7.74 -38.54 40.77
CA LYS A 91 -8.19 -39.92 40.60
C LYS A 91 -7.83 -40.77 41.81
#